data_AF-A0A517P3C0-F1
#
_entry.id   AF-A0A517P3C0-F1
#
_cell.length_a   1.000
_cell.length_b   1.000
_cell.length_c   1.000
_cell.angle_alpha   90.00
_cell.angle_beta   90.00
_cell.angle_gamma   90.00
#
_symmetry.space_group_name_H-M   'P 1'
#
loop_
_entity.id
_entity.type
_entity.pdbx_description
1 polymer ?
#
loop_
_entity_poly.entity_id
_entity_poly.type
_entity_poly.pdbx_seq_one_letter_code
_entity_poly.pdbx_strand_id
1 'polypeptide(L)'
;MRLNLTLSVSSAFLVAAGMLICPLAVTVAQEAVDASASNVSTDSAAGDDQKVAGRTIDQYQELLGDENRVVRLRAVKSLGAFGKDAGQVLLSALAHDDRAVAYIAAVQLGRIGGDPLQAAVEPLTKLAENKDSLALRMAGSYALCCAGQMDQRLPILIDALSYPDRGTACSAAELIGMLGADAESAIEPLKKVHAANDPAKRNGDYHVGGAAMNALRKVRGE
;
A
#
# COMPACT_ATOMS: atom_id res chain seq x y z
N MET A 1 46.68 -13.91 39.95
CA MET A 1 47.47 -15.00 39.34
C MET A 1 46.55 -16.21 39.26
N ARG A 2 46.28 -16.73 38.05
CA ARG A 2 45.39 -17.88 37.80
C ARG A 2 45.95 -19.14 38.45
N LEU A 3 45.09 -20.03 38.96
CA LEU A 3 45.29 -21.48 38.94
C LEU A 3 43.93 -22.20 39.08
N ASN A 4 43.82 -23.24 38.26
CA ASN A 4 42.66 -24.05 37.93
C ASN A 4 42.59 -25.34 38.78
N LEU A 5 41.47 -26.10 38.59
CA LEU A 5 41.32 -27.56 38.73
C LEU A 5 41.18 -28.06 40.19
N THR A 6 40.32 -29.00 40.59
CA THR A 6 39.82 -30.26 39.96
C THR A 6 38.47 -30.75 40.52
N LEU A 7 37.77 -31.52 39.68
CA LEU A 7 36.80 -32.63 39.87
C LEU A 7 36.41 -33.13 41.28
N SER A 8 35.14 -33.57 41.45
CA SER A 8 34.77 -35.01 41.59
C SER A 8 33.39 -35.26 42.26
N VAL A 9 32.52 -35.96 41.51
CA VAL A 9 31.35 -36.82 41.82
C VAL A 9 30.46 -36.74 43.09
N SER A 10 29.15 -36.74 42.79
CA SER A 10 28.10 -37.67 43.28
C SER A 10 27.17 -37.30 44.45
N SER A 11 25.88 -37.25 44.08
CA SER A 11 24.70 -37.85 44.75
C SER A 11 23.66 -36.87 45.31
N ALA A 12 22.51 -36.74 44.62
CA ALA A 12 21.18 -36.90 45.24
C ALA A 12 20.09 -36.86 44.16
N PHE A 13 19.40 -37.99 44.04
CA PHE A 13 18.16 -38.21 43.30
C PHE A 13 17.04 -37.24 43.75
N LEU A 14 16.29 -36.67 42.81
CA LEU A 14 14.83 -36.60 42.94
C LEU A 14 14.17 -36.62 41.57
N VAL A 15 13.17 -37.49 41.47
CA VAL A 15 12.45 -37.94 40.28
C VAL A 15 11.31 -36.97 39.97
N ALA A 16 11.15 -36.60 38.69
CA ALA A 16 9.87 -36.14 38.14
C ALA A 16 9.76 -36.58 36.67
N ALA A 17 9.10 -37.73 36.47
CA ALA A 17 8.54 -38.17 35.19
C ALA A 17 7.32 -37.31 34.83
N GLY A 18 6.88 -37.14 33.58
CA GLY A 18 7.31 -37.76 32.32
C GLY A 18 6.61 -37.07 31.15
N MET A 19 7.29 -37.09 30.01
CA MET A 19 6.88 -36.60 28.69
C MET A 19 5.97 -37.60 27.95
N LEU A 20 5.01 -37.08 27.18
CA LEU A 20 4.83 -37.25 25.72
C LEU A 20 5.24 -38.60 25.06
N ILE A 21 4.31 -39.25 24.34
CA ILE A 21 4.37 -39.75 22.92
C ILE A 21 3.41 -40.95 22.66
N CYS A 22 2.74 -40.89 21.49
CA CYS A 22 1.76 -41.74 20.77
C CYS A 22 2.19 -43.20 20.42
N PRO A 23 1.59 -43.96 19.43
CA PRO A 23 0.21 -44.24 18.97
C PRO A 23 -0.07 -45.78 18.71
N LEU A 24 -1.24 -46.09 18.10
CA LEU A 24 -1.66 -47.31 17.35
C LEU A 24 -2.28 -48.54 18.07
N ALA A 25 -3.56 -48.82 17.70
CA ALA A 25 -4.10 -50.06 17.10
C ALA A 25 -5.51 -50.39 17.66
N VAL A 26 -6.60 -50.26 16.89
CA VAL A 26 -7.24 -51.26 15.99
C VAL A 26 -8.57 -51.80 16.57
N THR A 27 -9.60 -51.78 15.70
CA THR A 27 -10.83 -52.64 15.61
C THR A 27 -12.15 -52.37 16.38
N VAL A 28 -13.20 -52.14 15.54
CA VAL A 28 -14.67 -52.46 15.57
C VAL A 28 -15.55 -52.00 16.75
N ALA A 29 -16.80 -51.55 16.59
CA ALA A 29 -17.88 -51.98 15.67
C ALA A 29 -18.88 -50.85 15.32
N GLN A 30 -19.60 -51.08 14.22
CA GLN A 30 -20.69 -50.30 13.62
C GLN A 30 -22.01 -50.41 14.40
N GLU A 31 -22.87 -49.39 14.31
CA GLU A 31 -24.27 -49.55 13.89
C GLU A 31 -24.85 -48.24 13.32
N ALA A 32 -25.77 -48.41 12.38
CA ALA A 32 -26.19 -47.45 11.37
C ALA A 32 -27.49 -46.71 11.72
N VAL A 33 -27.69 -45.53 11.12
CA VAL A 33 -29.02 -45.06 10.68
C VAL A 33 -28.87 -44.21 9.41
N ASP A 34 -29.57 -44.64 8.36
CA ASP A 34 -29.70 -44.01 7.05
C ASP A 34 -30.42 -42.65 7.08
N ALA A 35 -29.98 -41.72 6.24
CA ALA A 35 -30.87 -40.98 5.33
C ALA A 35 -30.04 -40.19 4.30
N SER A 36 -30.24 -40.54 3.04
CA SER A 36 -29.79 -39.81 1.86
C SER A 36 -30.56 -38.50 1.71
N ALA A 37 -29.84 -37.39 1.68
CA ALA A 37 -30.24 -36.21 0.92
C ALA A 37 -28.99 -35.39 0.60
N SER A 38 -28.57 -35.49 -0.66
CA SER A 38 -27.79 -34.47 -1.34
C SER A 38 -28.37 -33.08 -1.05
N ASN A 39 -27.56 -32.19 -0.49
CA ASN A 39 -27.51 -30.80 -0.90
C ASN A 39 -26.29 -30.11 -0.29
N VAL A 40 -25.40 -29.73 -1.20
CA VAL A 40 -24.38 -28.69 -1.03
C VAL A 40 -25.07 -27.47 -0.43
N SER A 41 -24.87 -27.24 0.86
CA SER A 41 -25.20 -25.97 1.49
C SER A 41 -23.88 -25.27 1.74
N THR A 42 -23.59 -24.36 0.82
CA THR A 42 -22.53 -23.37 0.86
C THR A 42 -22.57 -22.64 2.19
N ASP A 43 -21.60 -22.92 3.06
CA ASP A 43 -21.26 -22.05 4.17
C ASP A 43 -20.37 -20.90 3.63
N SER A 44 -20.94 -20.08 2.74
CA SER A 44 -20.40 -18.75 2.44
C SER A 44 -21.20 -17.74 3.24
N ALA A 45 -20.88 -17.68 4.53
CA ALA A 45 -21.43 -16.69 5.43
C ALA A 45 -21.06 -15.27 4.95
N ALA A 46 -22.09 -14.53 4.52
CA ALA A 46 -22.22 -13.08 4.62
C ALA A 46 -20.97 -12.22 4.32
N GLY A 47 -20.74 -11.93 3.03
CA GLY A 47 -19.92 -10.78 2.66
C GLY A 47 -20.77 -9.52 2.79
N ASP A 48 -20.34 -8.57 3.61
CA ASP A 48 -20.96 -7.24 3.70
C ASP A 48 -21.03 -6.64 2.29
N ASP A 49 -22.25 -6.35 1.81
CA ASP A 49 -22.53 -5.67 0.53
C ASP A 49 -22.10 -4.19 0.63
N GLN A 50 -20.88 -3.93 1.09
CA GLN A 50 -20.35 -2.57 1.15
C GLN A 50 -20.44 -2.00 -0.26
N LYS A 51 -21.11 -0.86 -0.36
CA LYS A 51 -21.30 -0.13 -1.62
C LYS A 51 -20.72 1.26 -1.49
N VAL A 52 -19.88 1.64 -2.43
CA VAL A 52 -19.40 3.00 -2.59
C VAL A 52 -20.10 3.59 -3.80
N ALA A 53 -20.82 4.71 -3.61
CA ALA A 53 -21.63 5.34 -4.66
C ALA A 53 -22.55 4.34 -5.41
N GLY A 54 -23.14 3.40 -4.67
CA GLY A 54 -24.12 2.44 -5.19
C GLY A 54 -23.55 1.21 -5.91
N ARG A 55 -22.22 1.02 -5.94
CA ARG A 55 -21.58 -0.16 -6.57
C ARG A 55 -20.69 -0.93 -5.59
N THR A 56 -20.56 -2.23 -5.81
CA THR A 56 -19.65 -3.14 -5.06
C THR A 56 -18.23 -3.10 -5.63
N ILE A 57 -17.28 -3.76 -4.95
CA ILE A 57 -15.89 -3.92 -5.43
C ILE A 57 -15.87 -4.61 -6.80
N ASP A 58 -16.59 -5.72 -6.95
CA ASP A 58 -16.64 -6.50 -8.20
C ASP A 58 -17.15 -5.66 -9.38
N GLN A 59 -18.21 -4.88 -9.15
CA GLN A 59 -18.75 -3.98 -10.16
C GLN A 59 -17.74 -2.90 -10.56
N TYR A 60 -16.95 -2.37 -9.62
CA TYR A 60 -15.89 -1.43 -9.97
C TYR A 60 -14.70 -2.12 -10.67
N GLN A 61 -14.40 -3.36 -10.33
CA GLN A 61 -13.38 -4.15 -11.02
C GLN A 61 -13.75 -4.37 -12.48
N GLU A 62 -15.00 -4.71 -12.78
CA GLU A 62 -15.51 -4.83 -14.15
C GLU A 62 -15.35 -3.52 -14.94
N LEU A 63 -15.65 -2.38 -14.30
CA LEU A 63 -15.53 -1.05 -14.91
C LEU A 63 -14.08 -0.63 -15.20
N LEU A 64 -13.07 -1.35 -14.72
CA LEU A 64 -11.69 -1.14 -15.15
C LEU A 64 -11.48 -1.56 -16.62
N GLY A 65 -12.32 -2.45 -17.15
CA GLY A 65 -12.30 -2.86 -18.57
C GLY A 65 -13.14 -1.98 -19.50
N ASP A 66 -13.78 -0.93 -19.00
CA ASP A 66 -14.70 -0.10 -19.80
C ASP A 66 -13.96 0.65 -20.93
N GLU A 67 -14.58 0.75 -22.11
CA GLU A 67 -13.99 1.45 -23.25
C GLU A 67 -13.74 2.94 -22.95
N ASN A 68 -14.62 3.56 -22.16
CA ASN A 68 -14.51 4.94 -21.76
C ASN A 68 -13.48 5.11 -20.64
N ARG A 69 -12.36 5.77 -20.99
CA ARG A 69 -11.28 6.08 -20.04
C ARG A 69 -11.77 6.79 -18.78
N VAL A 70 -12.74 7.68 -18.86
CA VAL A 70 -13.26 8.39 -17.69
C VAL A 70 -13.94 7.43 -16.71
N VAL A 71 -14.63 6.40 -17.23
CA VAL A 71 -15.27 5.36 -16.42
C VAL A 71 -14.19 4.55 -15.69
N ARG A 72 -13.15 4.09 -16.41
CA ARG A 72 -12.02 3.36 -15.80
C ARG A 72 -11.36 4.14 -14.66
N LEU A 73 -11.05 5.43 -14.90
CA LEU A 73 -10.39 6.27 -13.91
C LEU A 73 -11.27 6.54 -12.69
N ARG A 74 -12.59 6.68 -12.87
CA ARG A 74 -13.54 6.80 -11.76
C ARG A 74 -13.65 5.50 -10.98
N ALA A 75 -13.63 4.36 -11.66
CA ALA A 75 -13.70 3.05 -11.02
C ALA A 75 -12.50 2.81 -10.10
N VAL A 76 -11.26 2.94 -10.61
CA VAL A 76 -10.06 2.77 -9.79
C VAL A 76 -9.96 3.77 -8.64
N LYS A 77 -10.44 5.01 -8.84
CA LYS A 77 -10.51 6.00 -7.75
C LYS A 77 -11.53 5.60 -6.67
N SER A 78 -12.66 5.02 -7.07
CA SER A 78 -13.73 4.61 -6.15
C SER A 78 -13.35 3.36 -5.35
N LEU A 79 -12.54 2.46 -5.93
CA LEU A 79 -11.97 1.30 -5.23
C LEU A 79 -11.22 1.70 -3.95
N GLY A 80 -10.51 2.84 -3.95
CA GLY A 80 -9.81 3.32 -2.76
C GLY A 80 -10.71 3.62 -1.54
N ALA A 81 -12.01 3.88 -1.74
CA ALA A 81 -12.94 4.15 -0.65
C ALA A 81 -13.39 2.89 0.11
N PHE A 82 -13.12 1.70 -0.44
CA PHE A 82 -13.31 0.42 0.26
C PHE A 82 -12.13 0.09 1.19
N GLY A 83 -11.08 0.91 1.20
CA GLY A 83 -9.91 0.66 2.03
C GLY A 83 -9.19 -0.63 1.63
N LYS A 84 -8.83 -1.44 2.62
CA LYS A 84 -8.04 -2.66 2.44
C LYS A 84 -8.77 -3.76 1.66
N ASP A 85 -10.10 -3.76 1.67
CA ASP A 85 -10.90 -4.80 1.01
C ASP A 85 -10.75 -4.76 -0.52
N ALA A 86 -10.55 -3.57 -1.09
CA ALA A 86 -10.22 -3.42 -2.52
C ALA A 86 -8.73 -3.64 -2.83
N GLY A 87 -7.91 -4.01 -1.84
CA GLY A 87 -6.46 -4.13 -1.96
C GLY A 87 -6.01 -5.05 -3.09
N GLN A 88 -6.67 -6.21 -3.24
CA GLN A 88 -6.33 -7.17 -4.30
C GLN A 88 -6.65 -6.62 -5.70
N VAL A 89 -7.77 -5.93 -5.85
CA VAL A 89 -8.17 -5.31 -7.14
C VAL A 89 -7.21 -4.18 -7.50
N LEU A 90 -6.85 -3.35 -6.52
CA LEU A 90 -5.87 -2.27 -6.71
C LEU A 90 -4.48 -2.81 -7.06
N LEU A 91 -4.05 -3.91 -6.43
CA LEU A 91 -2.81 -4.61 -6.76
C LEU A 91 -2.79 -5.07 -8.22
N SER A 92 -3.86 -5.71 -8.68
CA SER A 92 -4.01 -6.10 -10.10
C SER A 92 -4.01 -4.88 -11.04
N ALA A 93 -4.64 -3.78 -10.63
CA ALA A 93 -4.72 -2.55 -11.43
C ALA A 93 -3.37 -1.83 -11.62
N LEU A 94 -2.31 -2.17 -10.87
CA LEU A 94 -0.95 -1.68 -11.11
C LEU A 94 -0.40 -2.10 -12.48
N ALA A 95 -0.85 -3.24 -13.00
CA ALA A 95 -0.43 -3.78 -14.29
C ALA A 95 -1.36 -3.37 -15.46
N HIS A 96 -2.28 -2.43 -15.23
CA HIS A 96 -3.25 -2.02 -16.23
C HIS A 96 -2.60 -1.24 -17.38
N ASP A 97 -3.03 -1.49 -18.63
CA ASP A 97 -2.45 -0.89 -19.85
C ASP A 97 -2.58 0.64 -19.88
N ASP A 98 -3.71 1.17 -19.38
CA ASP A 98 -3.86 2.61 -19.15
C ASP A 98 -3.01 3.06 -17.96
N ARG A 99 -1.92 3.77 -18.25
CA ARG A 99 -0.97 4.30 -17.26
C ARG A 99 -1.62 5.16 -16.19
N ALA A 100 -2.74 5.82 -16.48
CA ALA A 100 -3.42 6.62 -15.46
C ALA A 100 -4.22 5.75 -14.48
N VAL A 101 -4.68 4.57 -14.89
CA VAL A 101 -5.27 3.59 -13.97
C VAL A 101 -4.17 3.06 -13.04
N ALA A 102 -3.02 2.65 -13.58
CA ALA A 102 -1.89 2.21 -12.78
C ALA A 102 -1.38 3.29 -11.80
N TYR A 103 -1.32 4.55 -12.25
CA TYR A 103 -1.01 5.70 -11.38
C TYR A 103 -1.97 5.80 -10.19
N ILE A 104 -3.28 5.81 -10.45
CA ILE A 104 -4.28 5.95 -9.38
C ILE A 104 -4.23 4.73 -8.45
N ALA A 105 -4.08 3.52 -8.99
CA ALA A 105 -3.97 2.31 -8.20
C ALA A 105 -2.80 2.36 -7.21
N ALA A 106 -1.62 2.79 -7.66
CA ALA A 106 -0.45 2.97 -6.79
C ALA A 106 -0.70 4.01 -5.69
N VAL A 107 -1.30 5.16 -6.03
CA VAL A 107 -1.66 6.18 -5.04
C VAL A 107 -2.68 5.64 -4.03
N GLN A 108 -3.70 4.90 -4.46
CA GLN A 108 -4.67 4.32 -3.55
C GLN A 108 -4.04 3.27 -2.63
N LEU A 109 -3.17 2.40 -3.13
CA LEU A 109 -2.42 1.44 -2.32
C LEU A 109 -1.60 2.14 -1.23
N GLY A 110 -0.89 3.22 -1.58
CA GLY A 110 -0.16 4.03 -0.61
C GLY A 110 -1.06 4.64 0.47
N ARG A 111 -2.30 5.05 0.12
CA ARG A 111 -3.26 5.64 1.06
C ARG A 111 -3.91 4.62 1.99
N ILE A 112 -4.29 3.45 1.47
CA ILE A 112 -4.97 2.43 2.28
C ILE A 112 -4.00 1.70 3.21
N GLY A 113 -2.73 1.59 2.80
CA GLY A 113 -1.67 0.97 3.59
C GLY A 113 -1.93 -0.50 3.95
N GLY A 114 -1.27 -0.98 5.00
CA GLY A 114 -1.40 -2.34 5.52
C GLY A 114 -0.95 -3.43 4.56
N ASP A 115 -1.51 -4.63 4.71
CA ASP A 115 -1.12 -5.82 3.96
C ASP A 115 -1.20 -5.66 2.43
N PRO A 116 -2.24 -4.99 1.85
CA PRO A 116 -2.26 -4.73 0.42
C PRO A 116 -1.06 -3.93 -0.09
N LEU A 117 -0.64 -2.91 0.66
CA LEU A 117 0.53 -2.11 0.30
C LEU A 117 1.82 -2.94 0.39
N GLN A 118 1.96 -3.77 1.43
CA GLN A 118 3.13 -4.63 1.60
C GLN A 118 3.21 -5.68 0.49
N ALA A 119 2.09 -6.27 0.09
CA ALA A 119 2.03 -7.19 -1.06
C ALA A 119 2.39 -6.49 -2.39
N ALA A 120 2.23 -5.17 -2.48
CA ALA A 120 2.49 -4.38 -3.67
C ALA A 120 3.94 -3.89 -3.81
N VAL A 121 4.84 -4.11 -2.84
CA VAL A 121 6.20 -3.52 -2.85
C VAL A 121 6.99 -3.83 -4.14
N GLU A 122 6.98 -5.07 -4.60
CA GLU A 122 7.67 -5.47 -5.83
C GLU A 122 7.05 -4.84 -7.10
N PRO A 123 5.73 -4.96 -7.36
CA PRO A 123 5.08 -4.22 -8.43
C PRO A 123 5.31 -2.70 -8.39
N LEU A 124 5.22 -2.08 -7.21
CA LEU A 124 5.43 -0.64 -7.02
C LEU A 124 6.88 -0.24 -7.30
N THR A 125 7.85 -1.10 -6.98
CA THR A 125 9.27 -0.89 -7.33
C THR A 125 9.45 -0.81 -8.84
N LYS A 126 8.82 -1.71 -9.60
CA LYS A 126 8.84 -1.66 -11.08
C LYS A 126 8.21 -0.37 -11.62
N LEU A 127 7.13 0.12 -10.99
CA LEU A 127 6.52 1.40 -11.35
C LEU A 127 7.46 2.58 -11.02
N ALA A 128 8.10 2.57 -9.85
CA ALA A 128 9.04 3.60 -9.40
C ALA A 128 10.29 3.69 -10.29
N GLU A 129 10.63 2.61 -10.98
CA GLU A 129 11.77 2.49 -11.90
C GLU A 129 11.39 2.62 -13.38
N ASN A 130 10.12 2.91 -13.69
CA ASN A 130 9.62 3.02 -15.05
C ASN A 130 10.34 4.15 -15.82
N LYS A 131 11.11 3.81 -16.85
CA LYS A 131 11.95 4.77 -17.58
C LYS A 131 11.16 5.75 -18.45
N ASP A 132 9.95 5.38 -18.87
CA ASP A 132 9.20 6.10 -19.89
C ASP A 132 8.17 7.07 -19.30
N SER A 133 7.83 6.93 -18.01
CA SER A 133 6.75 7.68 -17.38
C SER A 133 7.13 8.19 -16.00
N LEU A 134 7.46 9.48 -15.94
CA LEU A 134 7.71 10.17 -14.67
C LEU A 134 6.49 10.09 -13.74
N ALA A 135 5.26 10.16 -14.26
CA ALA A 135 4.05 10.02 -13.47
C ALA A 135 3.97 8.66 -12.75
N LEU A 136 4.29 7.56 -13.44
CA LEU A 136 4.33 6.23 -12.83
C LEU A 136 5.46 6.12 -11.79
N ARG A 137 6.62 6.71 -12.10
CA ARG A 137 7.73 6.77 -11.14
C ARG A 137 7.33 7.47 -9.84
N MET A 138 6.63 8.60 -9.95
CA MET A 138 6.15 9.36 -8.80
C MET A 138 5.11 8.58 -7.99
N ALA A 139 4.10 7.99 -8.63
CA ALA A 139 3.08 7.23 -7.93
C ALA A 139 3.66 6.00 -7.21
N GLY A 140 4.56 5.25 -7.86
CA GLY A 140 5.28 4.15 -7.24
C GLY A 140 6.14 4.62 -6.07
N SER A 141 6.86 5.73 -6.23
CA SER A 141 7.70 6.30 -5.17
C SER A 141 6.89 6.76 -3.96
N TYR A 142 5.75 7.42 -4.18
CA TYR A 142 4.82 7.79 -3.11
C TYR A 142 4.35 6.56 -2.31
N ALA A 143 3.88 5.52 -3.00
CA ALA A 143 3.40 4.31 -2.33
C ALA A 143 4.53 3.60 -1.56
N LEU A 144 5.75 3.58 -2.11
CA LEU A 144 6.91 3.00 -1.44
C LEU A 144 7.40 3.84 -0.25
N CYS A 145 7.25 5.17 -0.29
CA CYS A 145 7.42 6.02 0.90
C CYS A 145 6.45 5.59 2.01
N CYS A 146 5.16 5.41 1.68
CA CYS A 146 4.17 4.88 2.63
C CYS A 146 4.50 3.46 3.12
N ALA A 147 5.25 2.68 2.35
CA ALA A 147 5.72 1.35 2.73
C ALA A 147 7.04 1.37 3.53
N GLY A 148 7.53 2.55 3.93
CA GLY A 148 8.72 2.71 4.77
C GLY A 148 10.02 2.96 4.01
N GLN A 149 10.00 3.20 2.70
CA GLN A 149 11.20 3.48 1.89
C GLN A 149 11.43 4.98 1.68
N MET A 150 11.19 5.81 2.70
CA MET A 150 11.19 7.27 2.59
C MET A 150 12.49 7.82 1.98
N ASP A 151 13.65 7.46 2.54
CA ASP A 151 14.96 7.99 2.13
C ASP A 151 15.28 7.72 0.66
N GLN A 152 14.85 6.58 0.13
CA GLN A 152 15.15 6.15 -1.23
C GLN A 152 14.19 6.75 -2.27
N ARG A 153 12.95 7.02 -1.85
CA ARG A 153 11.85 7.30 -2.78
C ARG A 153 11.39 8.76 -2.74
N LEU A 154 11.49 9.43 -1.59
CA LEU A 154 11.15 10.85 -1.47
C LEU A 154 11.96 11.77 -2.40
N PRO A 155 13.28 11.56 -2.64
CA PRO A 155 14.04 12.38 -3.59
C PRO A 155 13.42 12.44 -4.98
N ILE A 156 12.78 11.35 -5.46
CA ILE A 156 12.13 11.31 -6.77
C ILE A 156 10.95 12.30 -6.83
N LEU A 157 10.19 12.42 -5.74
CA LEU A 157 9.09 13.39 -5.63
C LEU A 157 9.62 14.82 -5.50
N ILE A 158 10.68 15.02 -4.71
CA ILE A 158 11.31 16.33 -4.52
C ILE A 158 11.84 16.87 -5.87
N ASP A 159 12.53 16.03 -6.64
CA ASP A 159 13.05 16.42 -7.97
C ASP A 159 11.91 16.81 -8.92
N ALA A 160 10.79 16.09 -8.86
CA ALA A 160 9.62 16.35 -9.69
C ALA A 160 8.92 17.69 -9.40
N LEU A 161 9.16 18.32 -8.23
CA LEU A 161 8.63 19.66 -7.93
C LEU A 161 9.15 20.75 -8.89
N SER A 162 10.33 20.53 -9.49
CA SER A 162 10.94 21.46 -10.43
C SER A 162 10.73 21.08 -11.89
N TYR A 163 9.85 20.10 -12.16
CA TYR A 163 9.59 19.66 -13.52
C TYR A 163 8.85 20.75 -14.33
N PRO A 164 9.20 20.98 -15.62
CA PRO A 164 8.63 22.09 -16.39
C PRO A 164 7.13 22.00 -16.62
N ASP A 165 6.58 20.79 -16.70
CA ASP A 165 5.13 20.59 -16.81
C ASP A 165 4.45 20.89 -15.46
N ARG A 166 3.52 21.87 -15.49
CA ARG A 166 2.74 22.30 -14.32
C ARG A 166 2.04 21.14 -13.63
N GLY A 167 1.42 20.24 -14.40
CA GLY A 167 0.66 19.12 -13.86
C GLY A 167 1.54 18.24 -13.00
N THR A 168 2.72 17.90 -13.51
CA THR A 168 3.73 17.10 -12.83
C THR A 168 4.22 17.77 -11.54
N ALA A 169 4.58 19.05 -11.59
CA ALA A 169 5.03 19.78 -10.40
C ALA A 169 3.94 19.87 -9.32
N CYS A 170 2.68 20.10 -9.71
CA CYS A 170 1.54 20.11 -8.79
C CYS A 170 1.28 18.73 -8.19
N SER A 171 1.33 17.67 -8.98
CA SER A 171 1.18 16.29 -8.50
C SER A 171 2.30 15.89 -7.56
N ALA A 172 3.54 16.32 -7.80
CA ALA A 172 4.66 16.08 -6.90
C ALA A 172 4.42 16.70 -5.51
N ALA A 173 4.01 17.97 -5.50
CA ALA A 173 3.64 18.66 -4.26
C ALA A 173 2.47 17.97 -3.55
N GLU A 174 1.44 17.55 -4.29
CA GLU A 174 0.30 16.83 -3.72
C GLU A 174 0.73 15.53 -3.04
N LEU A 175 1.51 14.69 -3.73
CA LEU A 175 2.01 13.42 -3.20
C LEU A 175 2.90 13.61 -1.96
N ILE A 176 3.79 14.60 -1.98
CA ILE A 176 4.60 14.96 -0.80
C ILE A 176 3.69 15.40 0.35
N GLY A 177 2.70 16.25 0.08
CA GLY A 177 1.73 16.67 1.09
C GLY A 177 0.91 15.52 1.65
N MET A 178 0.64 14.47 0.86
CA MET A 178 -0.05 13.26 1.32
C MET A 178 0.81 12.40 2.25
N LEU A 179 2.14 12.49 2.18
CA LEU A 179 3.05 11.85 3.14
C LEU A 179 3.06 12.58 4.49
N GLY A 180 2.61 13.83 4.54
CA GLY A 180 2.49 14.60 5.78
C GLY A 180 3.84 14.80 6.47
N ALA A 181 3.83 14.72 7.80
CA ALA A 181 5.01 15.01 8.64
C ALA A 181 6.21 14.10 8.33
N ASP A 182 6.00 12.90 7.81
CA ASP A 182 7.08 11.97 7.47
C ASP A 182 7.96 12.50 6.32
N ALA A 183 7.46 13.45 5.52
CA ALA A 183 8.22 14.10 4.45
C ALA A 183 8.91 15.41 4.88
N GLU A 184 9.36 15.50 6.14
CA GLU A 184 10.02 16.69 6.71
C GLU A 184 11.18 17.21 5.83
N SER A 185 11.97 16.31 5.23
CA SER A 185 13.08 16.68 4.35
C SER A 185 12.65 17.44 3.09
N ALA A 186 11.36 17.43 2.74
CA ALA A 186 10.80 18.20 1.65
C ALA A 186 10.45 19.67 2.01
N ILE A 187 10.55 20.08 3.28
CA ILE A 187 10.21 21.45 3.72
C ILE A 187 10.97 22.53 2.95
N GLU A 188 12.30 22.44 2.91
CA GLU A 188 13.12 23.45 2.21
C GLU A 188 12.92 23.42 0.68
N PRO A 189 12.86 22.24 0.02
CA PRO A 189 12.45 22.16 -1.38
C PRO A 189 11.08 22.82 -1.67
N LEU A 190 10.06 22.55 -0.86
CA LEU A 190 8.72 23.12 -1.02
C LEU A 190 8.72 24.65 -0.83
N LYS A 191 9.45 25.18 0.16
CA LYS A 191 9.63 26.63 0.34
C LYS A 191 10.26 27.27 -0.89
N LYS A 192 11.31 26.67 -1.43
CA LYS A 192 12.01 27.17 -2.63
C LYS A 192 11.06 27.21 -3.83
N VAL A 193 10.29 26.14 -4.05
CA VAL A 193 9.32 26.05 -5.15
C VAL A 193 8.20 27.07 -4.98
N HIS A 194 7.66 27.22 -3.77
CA HIS A 194 6.65 28.23 -3.46
C HIS A 194 7.17 29.64 -3.75
N ALA A 195 8.35 29.99 -3.23
CA ALA A 195 8.94 31.31 -3.43
C ALA A 195 9.29 31.59 -4.89
N ALA A 196 9.75 30.59 -5.65
CA ALA A 196 10.03 30.73 -7.08
C ALA A 196 8.76 31.00 -7.91
N ASN A 197 7.61 30.50 -7.44
CA ASN A 197 6.32 30.57 -8.12
C ASN A 197 5.34 31.59 -7.49
N ASP A 198 5.87 32.58 -6.77
CA ASP A 198 5.06 33.68 -6.23
C ASP A 198 4.35 34.43 -7.36
N PRO A 199 3.00 34.56 -7.33
CA PRO A 199 2.24 35.23 -8.38
C PRO A 199 2.60 36.71 -8.57
N ALA A 200 3.27 37.35 -7.60
CA ALA A 200 3.81 38.70 -7.77
C ALA A 200 5.05 38.75 -8.69
N LYS A 201 5.71 37.61 -8.95
CA LYS A 201 6.87 37.52 -9.85
C LYS A 201 6.40 37.37 -11.30
N ARG A 202 7.18 37.95 -12.22
CA ARG A 202 6.92 37.92 -13.67
C ARG A 202 6.65 36.52 -14.24
N ASN A 203 7.30 35.49 -13.71
CA ASN A 203 7.18 34.09 -14.16
C ASN A 203 6.59 33.17 -13.09
N GLY A 204 5.88 33.72 -12.10
CA GLY A 204 5.29 32.92 -11.04
C GLY A 204 4.06 32.14 -11.51
N ASP A 205 4.01 30.84 -11.21
CA ASP A 205 2.83 30.01 -11.47
C ASP A 205 2.02 29.81 -10.17
N TYR A 206 0.86 30.48 -10.08
CA TYR A 206 -0.02 30.39 -8.91
C TYR A 206 -0.41 28.95 -8.55
N HIS A 207 -0.53 28.04 -9.52
CA HIS A 207 -0.89 26.65 -9.24
C HIS A 207 0.28 25.90 -8.60
N VAL A 208 1.48 26.05 -9.15
CA VAL A 208 2.68 25.38 -8.60
C VAL A 208 3.01 25.97 -7.23
N GLY A 209 3.00 27.31 -7.10
CA GLY A 209 3.25 27.99 -5.84
C GLY A 209 2.21 27.67 -4.76
N GLY A 210 0.93 27.58 -5.14
CA GLY A 210 -0.16 27.19 -4.26
C GLY A 210 -0.12 25.72 -3.85
N ALA A 211 0.19 24.82 -4.78
CA ALA A 211 0.36 23.39 -4.49
C ALA A 211 1.51 23.15 -3.51
N ALA A 212 2.66 23.81 -3.73
CA ALA A 212 3.81 23.73 -2.83
C ALA A 212 3.50 24.27 -1.42
N MET A 213 2.76 25.38 -1.32
CA MET A 213 2.32 25.93 -0.03
C MET A 213 1.35 24.97 0.69
N ASN A 214 0.39 24.38 -0.03
CA ASN A 214 -0.55 23.42 0.56
C ASN A 214 0.16 22.16 1.05
N ALA A 215 1.14 21.67 0.29
CA ALA A 215 1.98 20.56 0.72
C ALA A 215 2.79 20.92 1.98
N LEU A 216 3.39 22.12 2.00
CA LEU A 216 4.17 22.60 3.13
C LEU A 216 3.36 22.64 4.44
N ARG A 217 2.10 23.08 4.40
CA ARG A 217 1.20 23.05 5.57
C ARG A 217 1.01 21.63 6.09
N LYS A 218 0.68 20.68 5.21
CA LYS A 218 0.50 19.27 5.58
C LYS A 218 1.76 18.64 6.16
N VAL A 219 2.93 18.94 5.58
CA VAL A 219 4.22 18.43 6.07
C VAL A 219 4.57 18.99 7.45
N ARG A 220 4.08 20.19 7.80
CA ARG A 220 4.28 20.79 9.12
C ARG A 220 3.21 20.44 10.14
N GLY A 221 2.13 19.79 9.72
CA GLY A 221 0.95 19.57 10.56
C GLY A 221 0.14 20.84 10.84
N GLU A 222 0.19 21.83 9.93
CA GLU A 222 -0.58 23.09 9.97
C GLU A 222 -1.92 22.99 9.23
#